data_AF-A0A1S2QZD9-F1
#
_entry.id   AF-A0A1S2QZD9-F1
#
_cell.length_a   1.000
_cell.length_b   1.000
_cell.length_c   1.000
_cell.angle_alpha   90.00
_cell.angle_beta   90.00
_cell.angle_gamma   90.00
#
_symmetry.space_group_name_H-M   'P 1'
#
loop_
_entity.id
_entity.type
_entity.pdbx_description
1 polymer ?
#
loop_
_entity_poly.entity_id
_entity_poly.type
_entity_poly.pdbx_seq_one_letter_code
_entity_poly.pdbx_strand_id
1 'polypeptide(L)'
;MKAYVIGFLLSLILTIIPLFLVLNHLMGKTGLTVSILIAAVLQFVIQLFFFMHIRDGEGPRYNAAALILGIIFVLTIVIGSLWVMSFNYVVQ
;
A
#
# COMPACT_ATOMS: atom_id res chain seq x y z
N MET A 1 13.33 18.49 -5.74
CA MET A 1 14.39 17.45 -5.67
C MET A 1 14.62 16.89 -4.27
N LYS A 2 14.85 17.71 -3.22
CA LYS A 2 15.10 17.20 -1.84
C LYS A 2 13.97 16.31 -1.29
N ALA A 3 12.71 16.66 -1.56
CA ALA A 3 11.55 15.85 -1.13
C ALA A 3 11.47 14.47 -1.82
N TYR A 4 11.85 14.38 -3.09
CA TYR A 4 11.90 13.10 -3.84
C TYR A 4 12.93 12.14 -3.26
N VAL A 5 14.12 12.66 -2.92
CA VAL A 5 15.19 11.84 -2.34
C VAL A 5 14.82 11.36 -0.94
N ILE A 6 14.15 12.20 -0.15
CA ILE A 6 13.65 11.83 1.19
C ILE A 6 12.57 10.75 1.09
N GLY A 7 11.59 10.89 0.18
CA GLY A 7 10.56 9.88 -0.04
C GLY A 7 11.13 8.54 -0.50
N PHE A 8 12.12 8.60 -1.40
CA PHE A 8 12.83 7.43 -1.86
C PHE A 8 13.58 6.72 -0.73
N LEU A 9 14.30 7.45 0.11
CA LEU A 9 15.00 6.88 1.27
C LEU A 9 14.02 6.28 2.29
N LEU A 10 12.90 6.95 2.56
CA LEU A 10 11.86 6.45 3.47
C LEU A 10 11.26 5.13 2.97
N SER A 11 10.96 5.07 1.67
CA SER A 11 10.44 3.87 1.02
C SER A 11 11.45 2.73 1.08
N LEU A 12 12.73 3.02 0.83
CA LEU A 12 13.81 2.03 0.90
C LEU A 12 13.93 1.44 2.32
N ILE A 13 13.98 2.28 3.35
CA ILE A 13 14.05 1.87 4.75
C ILE A 13 12.84 1.01 5.11
N LEU A 14 11.63 1.44 4.72
CA LEU A 14 10.40 0.70 5.00
C LEU A 14 10.34 -0.65 4.28
N THR A 15 11.08 -0.84 3.18
CA THR A 15 11.19 -2.15 2.50
C THR A 15 12.20 -3.07 3.19
N ILE A 16 13.29 -2.50 3.71
CA ILE A 16 14.36 -3.26 4.37
C ILE A 16 13.87 -3.83 5.72
N ILE A 17 13.05 -3.09 6.47
CA ILE A 17 12.49 -3.53 7.76
C ILE A 17 11.74 -4.89 7.67
N PRO A 18 10.69 -5.03 6.84
CA PRO A 18 9.97 -6.30 6.70
C PRO A 18 10.85 -7.39 6.09
N LEU A 19 11.76 -7.05 5.15
CA LEU A 19 12.70 -8.01 4.57
C LEU A 19 13.61 -8.63 5.66
N PHE A 20 14.17 -7.79 6.52
CA PHE A 20 15.00 -8.24 7.64
C PHE A 20 14.20 -9.06 8.66
N LEU A 21 12.95 -8.67 8.91
CA LEU A 21 12.05 -9.41 9.81
C LEU A 21 11.76 -10.83 9.31
N VAL A 22 11.52 -10.97 8.00
CA VAL A 22 11.26 -12.27 7.34
C VAL A 22 12.51 -13.15 7.33
N LEU A 23 13.67 -12.60 6.95
CA LEU A 23 14.90 -13.38 6.82
C LEU A 23 15.36 -13.96 8.17
N ASN A 24 15.31 -13.15 9.23
CA ASN A 24 15.77 -13.58 10.55
C ASN A 24 14.72 -14.37 11.35
N HIS A 25 13.52 -14.60 10.80
CA HIS A 25 12.43 -15.34 11.45
C HIS A 25 12.20 -14.91 12.92
N LEU A 26 12.30 -13.60 13.19
CA LEU A 26 12.34 -13.05 14.56
C LEU A 26 11.00 -13.16 15.30
N MET A 27 9.91 -13.52 14.61
CA MET A 27 8.56 -13.61 15.16
C MET A 27 7.85 -14.87 14.68
N GLY A 28 6.87 -15.34 15.46
CA GLY A 28 5.96 -16.40 15.02
C GLY A 28 5.17 -16.00 13.75
N LYS A 29 4.67 -16.99 12.99
CA LYS A 29 3.96 -16.80 11.71
C LYS A 29 2.94 -15.66 11.73
N THR A 30 2.12 -15.56 12.78
CA THR A 30 1.09 -14.51 12.90
C THR A 30 1.69 -13.12 13.06
N GLY A 31 2.73 -12.98 13.90
CA GLY A 31 3.41 -11.70 14.11
C GLY A 31 4.14 -11.22 12.86
N LEU A 32 4.77 -12.14 12.14
CA LEU A 32 5.41 -11.87 10.86
C LEU A 32 4.39 -11.37 9.83
N THR A 33 3.28 -12.08 9.63
CA THR A 33 2.25 -11.70 8.66
C THR A 33 1.69 -10.31 8.94
N VAL A 34 1.36 -10.00 10.20
CA VAL A 34 0.82 -8.68 10.57
C VAL A 34 1.85 -7.57 10.30
N SER A 35 3.11 -7.79 10.65
CA SER A 35 4.17 -6.80 10.43
C SER A 35 4.36 -6.45 8.94
N ILE A 36 4.32 -7.47 8.06
CA ILE A 36 4.44 -7.28 6.61
C ILE A 36 3.22 -6.53 6.07
N LEU A 37 2.02 -6.87 6.54
CA LEU A 37 0.78 -6.21 6.12
C LEU A 37 0.80 -4.72 6.46
N ILE A 38 1.24 -4.37 7.68
CA ILE A 38 1.41 -2.98 8.10
C ILE A 38 2.46 -2.28 7.22
N ALA A 39 3.63 -2.90 7.01
CA ALA A 39 4.67 -2.33 6.17
C ALA A 39 4.20 -2.11 4.71
N ALA A 40 3.42 -3.04 4.16
CA ALA A 40 2.85 -2.94 2.82
C ALA A 40 1.86 -1.77 2.69
N VAL A 41 0.99 -1.57 3.69
CA VAL A 41 0.05 -0.42 3.70
C VAL A 41 0.79 0.90 3.80
N LEU A 42 1.77 1.02 4.72
CA LEU A 42 2.59 2.23 4.82
C LEU A 42 3.36 2.50 3.53
N GLN A 43 3.87 1.45 2.86
CA GLN A 43 4.62 1.59 1.62
C GLN A 43 3.74 2.12 0.48
N PHE A 44 2.51 1.61 0.37
CA PHE A 44 1.53 2.11 -0.58
C PHE A 44 1.25 3.60 -0.36
N VAL A 45 1.08 4.03 0.89
CA VAL A 45 0.86 5.45 1.22
C VAL A 45 2.08 6.32 0.84
N ILE A 46 3.30 5.91 1.19
CA ILE A 46 4.52 6.66 0.84
C ILE A 46 4.64 6.82 -0.68
N GLN A 47 4.38 5.76 -1.45
CA GLN A 47 4.41 5.82 -2.92
C GLN A 47 3.35 6.78 -3.48
N LEU A 48 2.12 6.75 -2.98
CA LEU A 48 1.09 7.68 -3.41
C LEU A 48 1.44 9.15 -3.08
N PHE A 49 2.08 9.43 -1.94
CA PHE A 49 2.39 10.82 -1.57
C PHE A 49 3.68 11.35 -2.20
N PHE A 50 4.75 10.54 -2.27
CA PHE A 50 6.07 11.00 -2.73
C PHE A 50 6.29 10.80 -4.23
N PHE A 51 5.82 9.69 -4.80
CA PHE A 51 5.99 9.40 -6.23
C PHE A 51 4.82 9.91 -7.07
N MET A 52 3.58 9.70 -6.62
CA MET A 52 2.41 10.26 -7.29
C MET A 52 2.16 11.70 -6.81
N HIS A 53 3.09 12.56 -7.20
CA HIS A 53 3.28 13.96 -6.86
C HIS A 53 2.01 14.85 -6.85
N ILE A 54 1.11 14.64 -5.90
CA ILE A 54 -0.14 15.40 -5.74
C ILE A 54 0.11 16.85 -5.32
N ARG A 55 1.36 17.24 -4.99
CA ARG A 55 1.66 18.51 -4.33
C ARG A 55 2.57 19.53 -5.05
N ASP A 56 3.39 19.20 -6.05
CA ASP A 56 4.17 20.25 -6.77
C ASP A 56 3.81 20.39 -8.26
N GLY A 57 2.53 20.59 -8.55
CA GLY A 57 2.14 21.13 -9.83
C GLY A 57 0.93 22.01 -9.66
N GLU A 58 0.96 23.20 -10.24
CA GLU A 58 -0.20 24.07 -10.51
C GLU A 58 -1.20 23.40 -11.50
N GLY A 59 -1.30 22.08 -11.46
CA GLY A 59 -2.17 21.25 -12.26
C GLY A 59 -3.51 21.03 -11.55
N PRO A 60 -4.58 20.79 -12.32
CA PRO A 60 -5.90 21.05 -11.80
C PRO A 60 -6.35 19.96 -10.83
N ARG A 61 -7.18 20.37 -9.86
CA ARG A 61 -7.65 19.59 -8.70
C ARG A 61 -8.35 18.26 -9.05
N TYR A 62 -8.59 17.98 -10.33
CA TYR A 62 -9.17 16.74 -10.82
C TYR A 62 -8.27 15.52 -10.62
N ASN A 63 -6.94 15.66 -10.59
CA ASN A 63 -6.05 14.51 -10.43
C ASN A 63 -6.19 13.84 -9.06
N ALA A 64 -6.34 14.64 -8.00
CA ALA A 64 -6.59 14.13 -6.65
C ALA A 64 -7.98 13.47 -6.56
N ALA A 65 -8.99 14.06 -7.21
CA ALA A 65 -10.34 13.48 -7.27
C ALA A 65 -10.36 12.13 -8.03
N ALA A 66 -9.64 12.03 -9.14
CA ALA A 66 -9.49 10.79 -9.90
C ALA A 66 -8.78 9.69 -9.10
N LEU A 67 -7.77 10.04 -8.31
CA LEU A 67 -7.07 9.09 -7.42
C LEU A 67 -8.00 8.55 -6.34
N ILE A 68 -8.77 9.43 -5.67
CA ILE A 68 -9.75 9.02 -4.65
C ILE A 68 -10.82 8.11 -5.27
N LEU A 69 -11.34 8.44 -6.46
CA LEU A 69 -12.26 7.58 -7.19
C LEU A 69 -11.61 6.22 -7.49
N GLY A 70 -10.37 6.20 -7.96
CA GLY A 70 -9.61 4.97 -8.21
C GLY A 70 -9.50 4.08 -6.97
N ILE A 71 -9.22 4.67 -5.79
CA ILE A 71 -9.17 3.94 -4.51
C ILE A 71 -10.55 3.33 -4.19
N ILE A 72 -11.64 4.08 -4.37
CA ILE A 72 -13.00 3.58 -4.14
C ILE A 72 -13.33 2.41 -5.08
N PHE A 73 -12.95 2.51 -6.36
CA PHE A 73 -13.13 1.42 -7.33
C PHE A 73 -12.34 0.17 -6.91
N VAL A 74 -11.05 0.33 -6.58
CA VAL A 74 -10.20 -0.80 -6.15
C VAL A 74 -10.77 -1.46 -4.90
N LEU A 75 -11.16 -0.69 -3.87
CA LEU A 75 -11.74 -1.26 -2.65
C LEU A 75 -13.06 -1.99 -2.93
N THR A 76 -13.94 -1.40 -3.73
CA THR A 76 -15.21 -2.01 -4.11
C THR A 76 -15.00 -3.33 -4.87
N ILE A 77 -14.08 -3.35 -5.84
CA ILE A 77 -13.78 -4.55 -6.63
C ILE A 77 -13.12 -5.63 -5.78
N VAL A 78 -12.15 -5.28 -4.94
CA VAL A 78 -11.44 -6.25 -4.08
C VAL A 78 -12.38 -6.84 -3.05
N ILE A 79 -13.14 -6.01 -2.32
CA ILE A 79 -14.09 -6.49 -1.31
C ILE A 79 -15.20 -7.32 -1.98
N GLY A 80 -15.74 -6.83 -3.10
CA GLY A 80 -16.76 -7.56 -3.88
C GLY A 80 -16.25 -8.90 -4.40
N SER A 81 -15.02 -8.93 -4.93
CA SER A 81 -14.40 -10.17 -5.44
C SER A 81 -14.14 -11.18 -4.31
N LEU A 82 -13.61 -10.73 -3.16
CA LEU A 82 -13.42 -11.58 -2.00
C LEU A 82 -14.76 -12.14 -1.49
N TRP A 83 -15.81 -11.32 -1.48
CA TRP A 83 -17.15 -11.75 -1.07
C TRP A 83 -17.74 -12.81 -2.02
N VAL A 84 -17.61 -12.61 -3.34
CA VAL A 84 -18.07 -13.58 -4.36
C VAL A 84 -17.29 -14.88 -4.30
N MET A 85 -15.96 -14.83 -4.13
CA MET A 85 -15.13 -16.03 -3.99
C MET A 85 -15.43 -16.79 -2.70
N SER A 86 -15.68 -16.07 -1.60
CA SER A 86 -16.13 -16.68 -0.34
C SER A 86 -17.48 -17.39 -0.53
N PHE A 87 -18.42 -16.80 -1.26
CA PHE A 87 -19.68 -17.47 -1.58
C PHE A 87 -19.49 -18.77 -2.39
N ASN A 88 -18.51 -18.83 -3.30
CA ASN A 88 -18.20 -20.05 -4.06
C ASN A 88 -17.59 -21.15 -3.18
N TYR A 89 -16.80 -20.79 -2.16
CA TYR A 89 -16.26 -21.75 -1.18
C TYR A 89 -17.38 -22.41 -0.35
N VAL A 90 -18.44 -21.67 -0.01
CA VAL A 90 -19.56 -22.17 0.82
C VAL A 90 -20.46 -23.17 0.08
N VAL A 91 -20.40 -23.22 -1.26
CA VAL A 91 -21.24 -24.08 -2.11
C VAL A 91 -20.56 -25.40 -2.49
N GLN A 92 -19.29 -25.62 -2.11
CA GLN A 92 -18.59 -26.92 -2.24
C GLN A 92 -18.49 -27.63 -0.88
#